data_AF-A0A2W5U6D5-F1
#
_entry.id   AF-A0A2W5U6D5-F1
#
_cell.length_a   1.000
_cell.length_b   1.000
_cell.length_c   1.000
_cell.angle_alpha   90.00
_cell.angle_beta   90.00
_cell.angle_gamma   90.00
#
_symmetry.space_group_name_H-M   'P 1'
#
loop_
_entity.id
_entity.type
_entity.pdbx_description
1 polymer ?
#
loop_
_entity_poly.entity_id
_entity_poly.type
_entity_poly.pdbx_seq_one_letter_code
_entity_poly.pdbx_strand_id
1 'polypeptide(L)'
;MALTAKKKAFAQSKHDGADNKQAAIFAGYSPESASQAGSRLAKDPDVIAHIERLKINTEVKVDSKPEPRPIITKKDIETAGSRADPLKFLEEIWTDPVEDMKMRMDAAKAALPYFHGKVAEKGKKETKADEAKKATQGGKFGTLGSQLRS
;
A
#
# COMPACT_ATOMS: atom_id res chain seq x y z
N MET A 1 3.67 -33.31 4.75
CA MET A 1 5.13 -33.41 4.94
C MET A 1 5.72 -32.03 4.63
N ALA A 2 6.98 -31.73 4.94
CA ALA A 2 7.55 -30.43 4.50
C ALA A 2 7.66 -30.39 2.96
N LEU A 3 7.20 -29.29 2.34
CA LEU A 3 7.18 -29.14 0.89
C LEU A 3 8.63 -29.07 0.34
N THR A 4 9.08 -30.14 -0.30
CA THR A 4 10.45 -30.24 -0.84
C THR A 4 10.66 -29.29 -2.03
N ALA A 5 11.90 -28.94 -2.33
CA ALA A 5 12.23 -28.03 -3.44
C ALA A 5 11.66 -28.51 -4.79
N LYS A 6 11.69 -29.83 -5.04
CA LYS A 6 11.12 -30.42 -6.27
C LYS A 6 9.60 -30.31 -6.33
N LYS A 7 8.89 -30.51 -5.21
CA LYS A 7 7.43 -30.31 -5.12
C LYS A 7 7.04 -28.85 -5.39
N LYS A 8 7.83 -27.90 -4.88
CA LYS A 8 7.65 -26.46 -5.15
C LYS A 8 7.82 -26.11 -6.62
N ALA A 9 8.90 -26.58 -7.24
CA ALA A 9 9.17 -26.35 -8.66
C ALA A 9 8.05 -26.92 -9.54
N PHE A 10 7.58 -28.14 -9.24
CA PHE A 10 6.45 -28.75 -9.95
C PHE A 10 5.17 -27.93 -9.81
N ALA A 11 4.84 -27.49 -8.59
CA ALA A 11 3.67 -26.65 -8.32
C ALA A 11 3.72 -25.32 -9.08
N GLN A 12 4.89 -24.68 -9.13
CA GLN A 12 5.10 -23.45 -9.88
C GLN A 12 4.90 -23.67 -11.39
N SER A 13 5.55 -24.67 -11.98
CA SER A 13 5.36 -24.98 -13.40
C SER A 13 3.92 -25.34 -13.74
N LYS A 14 3.20 -25.98 -12.80
CA LYS A 14 1.77 -26.28 -12.93
C LYS A 14 0.90 -25.04 -12.89
N HIS A 15 1.21 -24.10 -12.01
CA HIS A 15 0.56 -22.80 -11.93
C HIS A 15 0.79 -22.00 -13.23
N ASP A 16 1.99 -22.10 -13.82
CA ASP A 16 2.36 -21.43 -15.08
C ASP A 16 1.75 -22.11 -16.33
N GLY A 17 0.94 -23.16 -16.17
CA GLY A 17 0.19 -23.81 -17.24
C GLY A 17 0.89 -25.00 -17.92
N ALA A 18 2.03 -25.48 -17.40
CA ALA A 18 2.71 -26.63 -17.96
C ALA A 18 1.94 -27.95 -17.71
N ASP A 19 2.06 -28.89 -18.65
CA ASP A 19 1.53 -30.24 -18.50
C ASP A 19 2.27 -31.03 -17.40
N ASN A 20 1.65 -32.08 -16.84
CA ASN A 20 2.19 -32.89 -15.73
C ASN A 20 3.59 -33.43 -16.05
N LYS A 21 3.80 -33.90 -17.29
CA LYS A 21 5.11 -34.43 -17.72
C LYS A 21 6.15 -33.32 -17.79
N GLN A 22 5.82 -32.18 -18.39
CA GLN A 22 6.75 -31.05 -18.55
C GLN A 22 7.09 -30.42 -17.19
N ALA A 23 6.09 -30.22 -16.33
CA ALA A 23 6.29 -29.72 -14.98
C ALA A 23 7.23 -30.61 -14.15
N ALA A 24 7.15 -31.94 -14.32
CA ALA A 24 8.07 -32.86 -13.66
C ALA A 24 9.50 -32.76 -14.21
N ILE A 25 9.67 -32.58 -15.53
CA ILE A 25 10.99 -32.35 -16.14
C ILE A 25 11.59 -31.06 -15.60
N PHE A 26 10.82 -29.97 -15.56
CA PHE A 26 11.28 -28.68 -14.99
C PHE A 26 11.61 -28.78 -13.49
N ALA A 27 10.91 -29.63 -12.74
CA ALA A 27 11.22 -29.93 -11.35
C ALA A 27 12.46 -30.83 -11.14
N GLY A 28 13.14 -31.24 -12.23
CA GLY A 28 14.37 -32.03 -12.19
C GLY A 28 14.15 -33.54 -12.06
N TYR A 29 13.02 -34.06 -12.54
CA TYR A 29 12.81 -35.50 -12.75
C TYR A 29 13.29 -35.92 -14.14
N SER A 30 13.78 -37.15 -14.27
CA SER A 30 14.24 -37.66 -15.58
C SER A 30 13.07 -37.71 -16.58
N PRO A 31 13.30 -37.44 -17.87
CA PRO A 31 12.23 -37.40 -18.87
C PRO A 31 11.48 -38.74 -19.02
N GLU A 32 12.17 -39.85 -18.75
CA GLU A 32 11.62 -41.21 -18.77
C GLU A 32 10.63 -41.45 -17.61
N SER A 33 10.94 -40.94 -16.41
CA SER A 33 10.11 -41.11 -15.21
C SER A 33 9.13 -39.96 -14.97
N ALA A 34 9.29 -38.85 -15.70
CA ALA A 34 8.55 -37.59 -15.50
C ALA A 34 7.03 -37.76 -15.62
N SER A 35 6.54 -38.64 -16.50
CA SER A 35 5.10 -38.89 -16.64
C SER A 35 4.49 -39.52 -15.38
N GLN A 36 5.15 -40.54 -14.83
CA GLN A 36 4.69 -41.23 -13.63
C GLN A 36 4.89 -40.38 -12.37
N ALA A 37 6.05 -39.69 -12.26
CA ALA A 37 6.34 -38.76 -11.17
C ALA A 37 5.36 -37.58 -11.16
N GLY A 38 5.09 -36.98 -12.33
CA GLY A 38 4.14 -35.89 -12.48
C GLY A 38 2.71 -36.29 -12.09
N SER A 39 2.28 -37.50 -12.46
CA SER A 39 0.96 -38.02 -12.07
C SER A 39 0.82 -38.24 -10.56
N ARG A 40 1.91 -38.62 -9.87
CA ARG A 40 1.95 -38.75 -8.41
C ARG A 40 1.95 -37.38 -7.72
N LEU A 41 2.77 -36.45 -8.21
CA LEU A 41 2.87 -35.08 -7.68
C LEU A 41 1.58 -34.28 -7.86
N ALA A 42 0.87 -34.48 -8.97
CA ALA A 42 -0.41 -33.82 -9.22
C ALA A 42 -1.52 -34.21 -8.21
N LYS A 43 -1.40 -35.38 -7.57
CA LYS A 43 -2.36 -35.87 -6.56
C LYS A 43 -1.90 -35.62 -5.12
N ASP A 44 -0.69 -35.10 -4.93
CA ASP A 44 -0.11 -34.89 -3.62
C ASP A 44 -0.77 -33.68 -2.94
N PRO A 45 -1.35 -33.82 -1.73
CA PRO A 45 -2.05 -32.72 -1.06
C PRO A 45 -1.13 -31.53 -0.77
N ASP A 46 0.16 -31.77 -0.50
CA ASP A 46 1.12 -30.69 -0.23
C ASP A 46 1.33 -29.83 -1.50
N VAL A 47 1.33 -30.46 -2.68
CA VAL A 47 1.48 -29.79 -3.99
C VAL A 47 0.22 -29.01 -4.34
N ILE A 48 -0.95 -29.62 -4.18
CA ILE A 48 -2.25 -28.99 -4.45
C ILE A 48 -2.42 -27.73 -3.59
N ALA A 49 -2.18 -27.84 -2.28
CA ALA A 49 -2.26 -26.69 -1.36
C ALA A 49 -1.29 -25.57 -1.74
N HIS A 50 -0.12 -25.90 -2.31
CA HIS A 50 0.81 -24.88 -2.78
C HIS A 50 0.33 -24.19 -4.06
N ILE A 51 -0.23 -24.94 -5.02
CA ILE A 51 -0.82 -24.38 -6.24
C ILE A 51 -1.97 -23.43 -5.87
N GLU A 52 -2.82 -23.81 -4.92
CA GLU A 52 -3.90 -22.94 -4.43
C GLU A 52 -3.35 -21.65 -3.80
N ARG A 53 -2.32 -21.73 -2.96
CA ARG A 53 -1.64 -20.53 -2.41
C ARG A 53 -1.06 -19.65 -3.52
N LEU A 54 -0.49 -20.24 -4.57
CA LEU A 54 0.04 -19.48 -5.72
C LEU A 54 -1.09 -18.77 -6.48
N LYS A 55 -2.23 -19.43 -6.70
CA LYS A 55 -3.41 -18.81 -7.33
C LYS A 55 -3.93 -17.63 -6.51
N ILE A 56 -4.14 -17.82 -5.19
CA ILE A 56 -4.61 -16.76 -4.30
C ILE A 56 -3.63 -15.58 -4.28
N ASN A 57 -2.33 -15.84 -4.17
CA ASN A 57 -1.33 -14.76 -4.21
C ASN A 57 -1.30 -14.04 -5.55
N THR A 58 -1.62 -14.72 -6.66
CA THR A 58 -1.72 -14.11 -7.99
C THR A 58 -2.98 -13.26 -8.10
N GLU A 59 -4.13 -13.72 -7.61
CA GLU A 59 -5.38 -12.94 -7.55
C GLU A 59 -5.20 -11.69 -6.68
N VAL A 60 -4.65 -11.83 -5.47
CA VAL A 60 -4.31 -10.69 -4.60
C VAL A 60 -3.31 -9.76 -5.29
N LYS A 61 -2.36 -10.29 -6.07
CA LYS A 61 -1.45 -9.47 -6.89
C LYS A 61 -2.12 -8.83 -8.08
N VAL A 62 -3.22 -9.34 -8.61
CA VAL A 62 -3.98 -8.75 -9.72
C VAL A 62 -4.89 -7.66 -9.18
N ASP A 63 -5.48 -7.83 -7.98
CA ASP A 63 -6.14 -6.76 -7.24
C ASP A 63 -5.15 -5.66 -6.79
N SER A 64 -3.87 -6.01 -6.66
CA SER A 64 -2.77 -5.08 -6.38
C SER A 64 -1.94 -4.72 -7.61
N LYS A 65 -2.29 -5.22 -8.81
CA LYS A 65 -1.61 -4.87 -10.04
C LYS A 65 -2.26 -3.57 -10.46
N PRO A 66 -1.54 -2.45 -10.51
CA PRO A 66 -2.11 -1.28 -11.13
C PRO A 66 -2.42 -1.70 -12.57
N GLU A 67 -3.71 -1.78 -12.88
CA GLU A 67 -4.22 -1.61 -14.23
C GLU A 67 -3.30 -0.57 -14.91
N PRO A 68 -2.71 -0.86 -16.08
CA PRO A 68 -2.05 0.19 -16.84
C PRO A 68 -3.14 1.18 -17.25
N ARG A 69 -3.39 2.16 -16.38
CA ARG A 69 -4.32 3.24 -16.64
C ARG A 69 -3.75 4.14 -17.73
N PRO A 70 -4.65 4.75 -18.51
CA PRO A 70 -4.30 5.40 -19.76
C PRO A 70 -3.27 6.48 -19.54
N ILE A 71 -2.36 6.57 -20.53
CA ILE A 71 -1.47 7.69 -20.79
C ILE A 71 -2.13 8.98 -20.30
N ILE A 72 -1.48 9.66 -19.36
CA ILE A 72 -1.75 11.04 -18.94
C ILE A 72 -2.31 11.78 -20.15
N THR A 73 -3.61 12.07 -20.15
CA THR A 73 -4.18 12.70 -21.34
C THR A 73 -3.68 14.12 -21.39
N LYS A 74 -3.48 14.69 -22.58
CA LYS A 74 -2.99 16.07 -22.73
C LYS A 74 -3.82 17.09 -21.92
N LYS A 75 -5.11 16.78 -21.69
CA LYS A 75 -6.00 17.57 -20.83
C LYS A 75 -5.58 17.60 -19.35
N ASP A 76 -5.05 16.51 -18.82
CA ASP A 76 -4.60 16.44 -17.41
C ASP A 76 -3.33 17.29 -17.20
N ILE A 77 -2.45 17.34 -18.21
CA ILE A 77 -1.25 18.20 -18.23
C ILE A 77 -1.62 19.68 -18.43
N GLU A 78 -2.56 19.97 -19.34
CA GLU A 78 -3.06 21.33 -19.60
C GLU A 78 -3.81 21.92 -18.39
N THR A 79 -4.51 21.07 -17.63
CA THR A 79 -5.22 21.48 -16.41
C THR A 79 -4.29 21.61 -15.21
N ALA A 80 -3.17 20.87 -15.18
CA ALA A 80 -2.18 20.95 -14.10
C ALA A 80 -1.57 22.37 -13.97
N GLY A 81 -1.38 23.08 -15.09
CA GLY A 81 -0.93 24.49 -15.06
C GLY A 81 -2.02 25.50 -14.63
N SER A 82 -3.29 25.10 -14.66
CA SER A 82 -4.43 25.95 -14.27
C SER A 82 -4.87 25.74 -12.82
N ARG A 83 -4.29 24.76 -12.10
CA ARG A 83 -4.64 24.51 -10.70
C ARG A 83 -3.88 25.50 -9.83
N ALA A 84 -4.55 26.62 -9.54
CA ALA A 84 -3.98 27.78 -8.86
C ALA A 84 -3.47 27.49 -7.43
N ASP A 85 -3.84 26.37 -6.82
CA ASP A 85 -3.46 26.01 -5.46
C ASP A 85 -2.78 24.62 -5.41
N PRO A 86 -1.45 24.57 -5.19
CA PRO A 86 -0.72 23.30 -5.10
C PRO A 86 -1.13 22.46 -3.88
N LEU A 87 -1.68 23.07 -2.83
CA LEU A 87 -2.14 22.32 -1.65
C LEU A 87 -3.42 21.53 -1.98
N LYS A 88 -4.36 22.14 -2.69
CA LYS A 88 -5.56 21.45 -3.19
C LYS A 88 -5.24 20.33 -4.15
N PHE A 89 -4.19 20.49 -4.96
CA PHE A 89 -3.72 19.42 -5.84
C PHE A 89 -3.21 18.22 -5.05
N LEU A 90 -2.37 18.45 -4.03
CA LEU A 90 -1.92 17.38 -3.14
C LEU A 90 -3.10 16.74 -2.41
N GLU A 91 -4.10 17.54 -2.03
CA GLU A 91 -5.32 17.08 -1.37
C GLU A 91 -6.16 16.13 -2.24
N GLU A 92 -6.26 16.42 -3.52
CA GLU A 92 -6.97 15.57 -4.47
C GLU A 92 -6.25 14.23 -4.68
N ILE A 93 -4.91 14.27 -4.80
CA ILE A 93 -4.09 13.08 -5.01
C ILE A 93 -4.21 12.08 -3.87
N TRP A 94 -4.01 12.50 -2.61
CA TRP A 94 -4.05 11.56 -1.49
C TRP A 94 -5.47 11.07 -1.13
N THR A 95 -6.51 11.80 -1.54
CA THR A 95 -7.92 11.43 -1.30
C THR A 95 -8.47 10.47 -2.35
N ASP A 96 -7.90 10.46 -3.56
CA ASP A 96 -8.37 9.57 -4.64
C ASP A 96 -8.15 8.09 -4.26
N PRO A 97 -9.21 7.27 -4.12
CA PRO A 97 -9.11 5.84 -3.79
C PRO A 97 -8.50 4.99 -4.90
N VAL A 98 -8.20 5.56 -6.06
CA VAL A 98 -7.70 4.88 -7.25
C VAL A 98 -6.20 5.09 -7.50
N GLU A 99 -5.63 6.20 -7.05
CA GLU A 99 -4.24 6.59 -7.32
C GLU A 99 -3.22 5.63 -6.66
N ASP A 100 -1.97 5.58 -7.11
CA ASP A 100 -0.99 4.69 -6.50
C ASP A 100 -0.75 5.01 -5.01
N MET A 101 -0.73 3.98 -4.15
CA MET A 101 -0.63 4.17 -2.69
C MET A 101 0.67 4.89 -2.30
N LYS A 102 1.76 4.69 -3.04
CA LYS A 102 3.01 5.41 -2.80
C LYS A 102 2.87 6.89 -3.17
N MET A 103 2.24 7.21 -4.30
CA MET A 103 1.96 8.60 -4.68
C MET A 103 1.05 9.32 -3.69
N ARG A 104 0.01 8.65 -3.17
CA ARG A 104 -0.85 9.21 -2.12
C ARG A 104 -0.08 9.48 -0.83
N MET A 105 0.79 8.57 -0.43
CA MET A 105 1.61 8.73 0.78
C MET A 105 2.62 9.87 0.64
N ASP A 106 3.26 9.98 -0.53
CA ASP A 106 4.20 11.06 -0.84
C ASP A 106 3.48 12.42 -0.89
N ALA A 107 2.28 12.49 -1.48
CA ALA A 107 1.44 13.69 -1.52
C ALA A 107 0.97 14.11 -0.12
N ALA A 108 0.45 13.16 0.67
CA ALA A 108 0.05 13.40 2.05
C ALA A 108 1.24 13.91 2.88
N LYS A 109 2.41 13.30 2.76
CA LYS A 109 3.63 13.72 3.46
C LYS A 109 4.05 15.14 3.08
N ALA A 110 3.89 15.55 1.82
CA ALA A 110 4.16 16.91 1.37
C ALA A 110 3.12 17.92 1.90
N ALA A 111 1.87 17.49 2.10
CA ALA A 111 0.79 18.33 2.64
C ALA A 111 0.80 18.43 4.18
N LEU A 112 1.34 17.43 4.89
CA LEU A 112 1.41 17.39 6.37
C LEU A 112 1.96 18.69 6.99
N PRO A 113 3.07 19.30 6.53
CA PRO A 113 3.60 20.54 7.09
C PRO A 113 2.65 21.74 7.05
N TYR A 114 1.64 21.71 6.18
CA TYR A 114 0.69 22.80 5.96
C TYR A 114 -0.60 22.61 6.77
N PHE A 115 -1.05 21.36 6.95
CA PHE A 115 -2.21 21.02 7.81
C PHE A 115 -1.81 20.90 9.29
N HIS A 116 -0.68 20.24 9.54
CA HIS A 116 -0.07 20.07 10.84
C HIS A 116 1.26 20.81 10.79
N GLY A 117 1.16 22.13 10.95
CA GLY A 117 2.29 23.07 10.94
C GLY A 117 3.56 22.43 11.50
N LYS A 118 4.69 22.56 10.80
CA LYS A 118 5.99 22.12 11.34
C LYS A 118 6.07 22.60 12.79
N VAL A 119 6.22 21.67 13.73
CA VAL A 119 6.43 21.94 15.17
C VAL A 119 7.69 22.79 15.43
N ALA A 120 8.39 23.23 14.38
CA ALA A 120 9.65 23.93 14.47
C ALA A 120 9.56 25.44 14.74
N GLU A 121 8.50 26.18 14.38
CA GLU A 121 8.48 27.63 14.68
C GLU A 121 7.07 28.20 14.91
N LYS A 122 6.32 27.66 15.88
CA LYS A 122 5.48 28.57 16.67
C LYS A 122 6.45 29.42 17.49
N GLY A 123 6.88 30.55 16.92
CA GLY A 123 7.95 31.37 17.49
C GLY A 123 7.65 31.68 18.95
N LYS A 124 8.69 31.81 19.79
CA LYS A 124 8.58 32.07 21.25
C LYS A 124 7.53 33.12 21.64
N LYS A 125 7.15 34.04 20.75
CA LYS A 125 6.10 35.05 20.95
C LYS A 125 4.68 34.48 20.88
N GLU A 126 4.37 33.62 19.90
CA GLU A 126 3.03 33.03 19.76
C GLU A 126 2.76 31.97 20.82
N THR A 127 3.77 31.16 21.19
CA THR A 127 3.66 30.19 22.27
C THR A 127 3.39 30.88 23.61
N LYS A 128 4.08 32.00 23.89
CA LYS A 128 3.83 32.82 25.07
C LYS A 128 2.44 33.45 25.06
N ALA A 129 1.96 33.91 23.90
CA ALA A 129 0.62 34.48 23.79
C ALA A 129 -0.47 33.43 24.04
N ASP A 130 -0.31 32.21 23.51
CA ASP A 130 -1.27 31.13 23.74
C ASP A 130 -1.18 30.53 25.14
N GLU A 131 0.01 30.42 25.74
CA GLU A 131 0.17 30.05 27.15
C GLU A 131 -0.47 31.10 28.07
N ALA A 132 -0.26 32.39 27.80
CA ALA A 132 -0.90 33.46 28.55
C ALA A 132 -2.42 33.40 28.43
N LYS A 133 -2.96 33.18 27.22
CA LYS A 133 -4.41 33.00 27.01
C LYS A 133 -4.96 31.77 27.73
N LYS A 134 -4.23 30.66 27.78
CA LYS A 134 -4.64 29.47 28.54
C LYS A 134 -4.61 29.73 30.04
N ALA A 135 -3.59 30.43 30.54
CA ALA A 135 -3.46 30.76 31.96
C ALA A 135 -4.56 31.70 32.45
N THR A 136 -5.14 32.54 31.59
CA THR A 136 -6.25 33.44 31.95
C THR A 136 -7.63 32.76 31.91
N GLN A 137 -7.72 31.51 31.46
CA GLN A 137 -8.98 30.77 31.40
C GLN A 137 -9.36 30.09 32.73
N GLY A 138 -8.47 30.00 33.73
CA GLY A 138 -8.79 29.38 35.02
C GLY A 138 -7.78 29.62 36.14
N GLY A 139 -8.17 29.28 37.38
CA GLY A 139 -7.34 29.42 38.57
C GLY A 139 -7.20 30.85 39.10
N LYS A 140 -6.20 31.07 39.97
CA LYS A 140 -5.97 32.36 40.66
C LYS A 140 -5.72 33.55 39.72
N PHE A 141 -5.32 33.30 38.48
CA PHE A 141 -5.04 34.31 37.46
C PHE A 141 -6.07 34.33 36.31
N GLY A 142 -7.22 33.68 36.51
CA GLY A 142 -8.32 33.74 35.55
C GLY A 142 -8.86 35.16 35.36
N THR A 143 -9.44 35.46 34.21
CA THR A 143 -10.20 36.71 34.00
C THR A 143 -11.35 36.82 35.01
N LEU A 144 -11.79 38.05 35.31
CA LEU A 144 -12.85 38.31 36.29
C LEU A 144 -14.12 37.48 36.02
N GLY A 145 -14.49 37.27 34.75
CA GLY A 145 -15.62 36.41 34.35
C GLY A 145 -15.40 34.90 34.52
N SER A 146 -14.16 34.41 34.58
CA SER A 146 -13.86 33.02 34.95
C SER A 146 -13.69 32.82 36.46
N GLN A 147 -13.42 33.88 37.22
CA GLN A 147 -13.34 33.86 38.68
C GLN A 147 -14.71 33.98 39.37
N LEU A 148 -15.66 34.68 38.74
CA LEU A 148 -17.03 34.89 39.26
C LEU A 148 -18.00 33.74 38.94
N ARG A 149 -17.58 32.73 38.16
CA ARG A 149 -18.36 31.50 37.98
C ARG A 149 -18.07 30.56 39.16
N SER A 150 -18.69 30.86 40.30
CA SER A 150 -18.86 29.94 41.43
C SER A 150 -20.27 29.39 41.43
#